data_AF-A0A812CYQ8-F1
#
_entry.id   AF-A0A812CYQ8-F1
#
_cell.length_a   1.000
_cell.length_b   1.000
_cell.length_c   1.000
_cell.angle_alpha   90.00
_cell.angle_beta   90.00
_cell.angle_gamma   90.00
#
_symmetry.space_group_name_H-M   'P 1'
#
loop_
_entity.id
_entity.type
_entity.pdbx_description
1 polymer ?
#
loop_
_entity_poly.entity_id
_entity_poly.type
_entity_poly.pdbx_seq_one_letter_code
_entity_poly.pdbx_strand_id
1 'polypeptide(L)'
;MSTSSAHFLANITTDFYTGLVSTTTPPDTTPPYVGYVCALVAVIFYGSNFVPVKQFETGDGMFFQWILCSGIFIVGLVVNIVRRSIFYPLAMVGGVVWCTGNLCVVPILKTIGLSLGLCLWATANLLAGWFSARFGMFGIKKEIPGNEIMNDISVFLAVLSAVVYTQVKSDISMSQVIQRVEDPDYETGITQATGSSSRLVSAAESETIYIVQTNTQDKQGLSFFEKLPPLEKRLLGITLAIISGIFYGLNFTPAIYIQDRIKSSSKNGIDYVFAHVCGIFMASTLYFIIYVIYQRNKPKIYPTVILPGLLSGVMWAVATACFFVANEVLSEPVSFPIINTGPALIASGWGVLLFKEITGKKNLLILSFAFCLTISTGVLAGFSKSTS
;
A
#
# COMPACT_ATOMS: atom_id res chain seq x y z
N MET A 1 -12.71 59.11 -14.29
CA MET A 1 -12.88 57.95 -15.21
C MET A 1 -12.06 56.71 -14.80
N SER A 2 -11.57 56.60 -13.55
CA SER A 2 -10.79 55.42 -13.09
C SER A 2 -11.43 54.62 -11.95
N THR A 3 -12.61 55.00 -11.46
CA THR A 3 -13.29 54.31 -10.34
C THR A 3 -14.39 53.35 -10.78
N SER A 4 -14.84 53.38 -12.03
CA SER A 4 -15.90 52.49 -12.55
C SER A 4 -15.37 51.14 -13.05
N SER A 5 -14.14 51.11 -13.58
CA SER A 5 -13.48 49.88 -14.06
C SER A 5 -12.99 48.96 -12.93
N ALA A 6 -12.69 49.51 -11.75
CA ALA A 6 -12.30 48.71 -10.56
C ALA A 6 -13.51 47.97 -9.95
N HIS A 7 -14.70 48.60 -9.92
CA HIS A 7 -15.93 47.94 -9.47
C HIS A 7 -16.43 46.88 -10.45
N PHE A 8 -16.23 47.08 -11.76
CA PHE A 8 -16.59 46.08 -12.78
C PHE A 8 -15.69 44.82 -12.71
N LEU A 9 -14.38 44.99 -12.48
CA LEU A 9 -13.45 43.86 -12.29
C LEU A 9 -13.61 43.17 -10.93
N ALA A 10 -14.01 43.90 -9.89
CA ALA A 10 -14.36 43.32 -8.59
C ALA A 10 -15.63 42.46 -8.70
N ASN A 11 -16.64 42.89 -9.45
CA ASN A 11 -17.86 42.12 -9.67
C ASN A 11 -17.63 40.91 -10.59
N ILE A 12 -16.82 41.04 -11.66
CA ILE A 12 -16.47 39.87 -12.50
C ILE A 12 -15.66 38.84 -11.70
N THR A 13 -14.75 39.27 -10.80
CA THR A 13 -14.04 38.31 -9.95
C THR A 13 -14.96 37.70 -8.90
N THR A 14 -15.86 38.45 -8.26
CA THR A 14 -16.83 37.84 -7.33
C THR A 14 -17.84 36.92 -8.02
N ASP A 15 -18.32 37.24 -9.21
CA ASP A 15 -19.24 36.40 -9.99
C ASP A 15 -18.56 35.15 -10.59
N PHE A 16 -17.26 35.23 -10.93
CA PHE A 16 -16.47 34.05 -11.30
C PHE A 16 -16.16 33.17 -10.08
N TYR A 17 -15.99 33.77 -8.89
CA TYR A 17 -15.83 33.05 -7.63
C TYR A 17 -17.14 32.41 -7.14
N THR A 18 -18.30 33.04 -7.31
CA THR A 18 -19.60 32.45 -6.93
C THR A 18 -20.09 31.41 -7.95
N GLY A 19 -19.77 31.59 -9.24
CA GLY A 19 -20.06 30.62 -10.31
C GLY A 19 -19.28 29.31 -10.24
N LEU A 20 -18.10 29.29 -9.62
CA LEU A 20 -17.28 28.09 -9.38
C LEU A 20 -17.50 27.47 -7.98
N VAL A 21 -18.26 28.12 -7.10
CA VAL A 21 -18.55 27.65 -5.72
C VAL A 21 -19.89 26.89 -5.63
N SER A 22 -20.60 26.73 -6.74
CA SER A 22 -21.91 26.04 -6.77
C SER A 22 -21.87 24.56 -7.17
N THR A 23 -20.75 23.85 -6.93
CA THR A 23 -20.76 22.37 -6.85
C THR A 23 -20.47 21.88 -5.45
N THR A 24 -20.80 22.66 -4.42
CA THR A 24 -21.04 22.11 -3.09
C THR A 24 -22.44 21.47 -3.11
N THR A 25 -22.51 20.25 -3.66
CA THR A 25 -23.63 19.36 -3.35
C THR A 25 -23.81 19.34 -1.84
N PRO A 26 -25.02 19.56 -1.32
CA PRO A 26 -25.29 19.51 0.10
C PRO A 26 -24.88 18.14 0.66
N PRO A 27 -24.53 18.06 1.96
CA PRO A 27 -24.09 16.82 2.56
C PRO A 27 -25.31 15.93 2.78
N ASP A 28 -25.75 15.19 1.75
CA ASP A 28 -26.70 14.08 1.93
C ASP A 28 -26.70 13.12 0.72
N THR A 29 -26.28 11.88 1.01
CA THR A 29 -26.50 10.64 0.25
C THR A 29 -25.67 10.42 -1.02
N THR A 30 -24.34 10.45 -0.90
CA THR A 30 -23.51 9.65 -1.83
C THR A 30 -24.05 8.22 -1.82
N PRO A 31 -24.55 7.67 -2.95
CA PRO A 31 -25.22 6.38 -2.92
C PRO A 31 -24.31 5.27 -2.42
N PRO A 32 -24.82 4.25 -1.70
CA PRO A 32 -24.00 3.16 -1.17
C PRO A 32 -23.16 2.45 -2.25
N TYR A 33 -23.65 2.36 -3.49
CA TYR A 33 -22.91 1.76 -4.60
C TYR A 33 -21.59 2.48 -4.90
N VAL A 34 -21.49 3.79 -4.67
CA VAL A 34 -20.24 4.56 -4.87
C VAL A 34 -19.18 4.06 -3.90
N GLY A 35 -19.55 3.82 -2.64
CA GLY A 35 -18.66 3.26 -1.63
C GLY A 35 -18.13 1.88 -2.03
N TYR A 36 -18.98 1.01 -2.58
CA TYR A 36 -18.57 -0.31 -3.06
C TYR A 36 -17.70 -0.24 -4.32
N VAL A 37 -17.98 0.68 -5.24
CA VAL A 37 -17.13 0.93 -6.43
C VAL A 37 -15.75 1.42 -5.99
N CYS A 38 -15.69 2.38 -5.06
CA CYS A 38 -14.44 2.86 -4.49
C CYS A 38 -13.68 1.74 -3.75
N ALA A 39 -14.37 0.88 -3.00
CA ALA A 39 -13.75 -0.28 -2.37
C ALA A 39 -13.16 -1.25 -3.40
N LEU A 40 -13.85 -1.53 -4.51
CA LEU A 40 -13.35 -2.36 -5.59
C LEU A 40 -12.11 -1.76 -6.25
N VAL A 41 -12.12 -0.46 -6.55
CA VAL A 41 -10.96 0.25 -7.09
C VAL A 41 -9.79 0.16 -6.12
N ALA A 42 -10.01 0.41 -4.83
CA ALA A 42 -8.96 0.28 -3.80
C ALA A 42 -8.38 -1.14 -3.76
N VAL A 43 -9.22 -2.17 -3.81
CA VAL A 43 -8.81 -3.58 -3.85
C VAL A 43 -7.92 -3.89 -5.06
N ILE A 44 -8.32 -3.45 -6.25
CA ILE A 44 -7.57 -3.69 -7.48
C ILE A 44 -6.20 -3.01 -7.42
N PHE A 45 -6.19 -1.72 -7.06
CA PHE A 45 -4.96 -0.94 -7.04
C PHE A 45 -4.00 -1.38 -5.92
N TYR A 46 -4.47 -1.66 -4.70
CA TYR A 46 -3.63 -2.22 -3.64
C TYR A 46 -3.14 -3.63 -3.96
N GLY A 47 -3.95 -4.47 -4.62
CA GLY A 47 -3.52 -5.80 -5.03
C GLY A 47 -2.51 -5.79 -6.19
N SER A 48 -2.41 -4.68 -6.91
CA SER A 48 -1.57 -4.54 -8.10
C SER A 48 -0.40 -3.57 -7.91
N ASN A 49 -0.35 -2.79 -6.84
CA ASN A 49 0.61 -1.68 -6.68
C ASN A 49 2.08 -2.14 -6.73
N PHE A 50 2.39 -3.38 -6.33
CA PHE A 50 3.74 -3.93 -6.38
C PHE A 50 4.06 -4.66 -7.69
N VAL A 51 3.09 -4.88 -8.57
CA VAL A 51 3.29 -5.54 -9.87
C VAL A 51 4.34 -4.82 -10.73
N PRO A 52 4.31 -3.48 -10.90
CA PRO A 52 5.30 -2.77 -11.72
C PRO A 52 6.74 -2.89 -11.18
N VAL A 53 6.87 -2.99 -9.86
CA VAL A 53 8.15 -2.96 -9.15
C VAL A 53 8.78 -4.35 -9.08
N LYS A 54 7.98 -5.42 -9.17
CA LYS A 54 8.41 -6.79 -8.88
C LYS A 54 9.65 -7.27 -9.65
N GLN A 55 9.84 -6.76 -10.87
CA GLN A 55 10.97 -7.12 -11.75
C GLN A 55 12.25 -6.29 -11.51
N PHE A 56 12.21 -5.29 -10.62
CA PHE A 56 13.31 -4.37 -10.38
C PHE A 56 13.92 -4.58 -9.00
N GLU A 57 15.24 -4.39 -8.91
CA GLU A 57 15.94 -4.46 -7.63
C GLU A 57 15.65 -3.22 -6.77
N THR A 58 15.13 -3.44 -5.56
CA THR A 58 14.79 -2.38 -4.60
C THR A 58 15.81 -2.21 -3.47
N GLY A 59 16.85 -3.06 -3.44
CA GLY A 59 17.93 -3.02 -2.46
C GLY A 59 17.48 -3.16 -1.00
N ASP A 60 17.86 -2.18 -0.16
CA ASP A 60 17.44 -2.09 1.25
C ASP A 60 16.06 -1.44 1.44
N GLY A 61 15.42 -0.99 0.35
CA GLY A 61 14.08 -0.42 0.34
C GLY A 61 13.99 1.05 0.74
N MET A 62 15.04 1.66 1.28
CA MET A 62 14.98 3.05 1.80
C MET A 62 14.78 4.06 0.68
N PHE A 63 15.54 3.90 -0.41
CA PHE A 63 15.37 4.74 -1.60
C PHE A 63 14.04 4.47 -2.29
N PHE A 64 13.67 3.20 -2.47
CA PHE A 64 12.38 2.81 -3.05
C PHE A 64 11.20 3.41 -2.29
N GLN A 65 11.22 3.34 -0.95
CA GLN A 65 10.20 3.92 -0.09
C GLN A 65 10.00 5.41 -0.35
N TRP A 66 11.09 6.17 -0.46
CA TRP A 66 11.04 7.61 -0.71
C TRP A 66 10.50 7.94 -2.09
N ILE A 67 10.87 7.17 -3.12
CA ILE A 67 10.31 7.30 -4.47
C ILE A 67 8.81 6.97 -4.48
N LEU A 68 8.39 5.88 -3.83
CA LEU A 68 6.99 5.50 -3.70
C LEU A 68 6.18 6.62 -3.04
N CYS A 69 6.67 7.17 -1.92
CA CYS A 69 6.04 8.31 -1.24
C CYS A 69 6.02 9.60 -2.09
N SER A 70 7.01 9.79 -2.97
CA SER A 70 7.01 10.89 -3.93
C SER A 70 5.87 10.73 -4.96
N GLY A 71 5.62 9.51 -5.44
CA GLY A 71 4.48 9.19 -6.30
C GLY A 71 3.14 9.45 -5.60
N ILE A 72 3.05 9.08 -4.32
CA ILE A 72 1.88 9.36 -3.48
C ILE A 72 1.61 10.86 -3.37
N PHE A 73 2.67 11.64 -3.12
CA PHE A 73 2.57 13.09 -2.98
C PHE A 73 2.07 13.78 -4.25
N ILE A 74 2.53 13.32 -5.43
CA ILE A 74 2.08 13.86 -6.73
C ILE A 74 0.55 13.72 -6.88
N VAL A 75 -0.01 12.56 -6.54
CA VAL A 75 -1.47 12.38 -6.59
C VAL A 75 -2.18 13.30 -5.61
N GLY A 76 -1.66 13.46 -4.40
CA GLY A 76 -2.26 14.39 -3.43
C GLY A 76 -2.22 15.84 -3.86
N LEU A 77 -1.17 16.29 -4.56
CA LEU A 77 -1.14 17.63 -5.17
C LEU A 77 -2.27 17.81 -6.18
N VAL A 78 -2.50 16.81 -7.04
CA VAL A 78 -3.62 16.83 -8.01
C VAL A 78 -4.96 16.91 -7.28
N VAL A 79 -5.16 16.08 -6.24
CA VAL A 79 -6.38 16.12 -5.41
C VAL A 79 -6.58 17.50 -4.80
N ASN A 80 -5.53 18.13 -4.25
CA ASN A 80 -5.62 19.45 -3.66
C ASN A 80 -5.95 20.56 -4.67
N ILE A 81 -5.39 20.50 -5.88
CA ILE A 81 -5.68 21.46 -6.95
C ILE A 81 -7.16 21.39 -7.33
N VAL A 82 -7.73 20.18 -7.41
CA VAL A 82 -9.12 19.95 -7.79
C VAL A 82 -10.08 20.31 -6.65
N ARG A 83 -9.79 19.89 -5.41
CA ARG A 83 -10.70 20.01 -4.27
C ARG A 83 -10.57 21.33 -3.50
N ARG A 84 -9.39 21.96 -3.51
CA ARG A 84 -9.04 23.14 -2.71
C ARG A 84 -9.38 22.96 -1.22
N SER A 85 -9.01 21.79 -0.69
CA SER A 85 -9.38 21.37 0.66
C SER A 85 -8.72 22.21 1.75
N ILE A 86 -9.43 22.39 2.87
CA ILE A 86 -8.85 23.02 4.06
C ILE A 86 -7.77 22.10 4.63
N PHE A 87 -6.58 22.66 4.85
CA PHE A 87 -5.46 21.90 5.37
C PHE A 87 -5.56 21.72 6.89
N TYR A 88 -5.73 20.48 7.35
CA TYR A 88 -5.73 20.14 8.78
C TYR A 88 -4.42 19.43 9.16
N PRO A 89 -3.52 20.07 9.92
CA PRO A 89 -2.24 19.47 10.30
C PRO A 89 -2.37 18.14 11.05
N LEU A 90 -3.44 17.96 11.83
CA LEU A 90 -3.68 16.70 12.55
C LEU A 90 -3.87 15.51 11.59
N ALA A 91 -4.42 15.71 10.40
CA ALA A 91 -4.53 14.63 9.40
C ALA A 91 -3.15 14.18 8.86
N MET A 92 -2.13 15.05 8.90
CA MET A 92 -0.75 14.68 8.56
C MET A 92 -0.20 13.61 9.50
N VAL A 93 -0.60 13.62 10.77
CA VAL A 93 -0.17 12.61 11.76
C VAL A 93 -0.54 11.21 11.28
N GLY A 94 -1.71 11.05 10.65
CA GLY A 94 -2.12 9.79 10.04
C GLY A 94 -1.14 9.31 8.97
N GLY A 95 -0.66 10.23 8.12
CA GLY A 95 0.33 9.93 7.10
C GLY A 95 1.71 9.58 7.67
N VAL A 96 2.11 10.25 8.75
CA VAL A 96 3.34 9.90 9.48
C VAL A 96 3.25 8.49 10.06
N VAL A 97 2.12 8.15 10.70
CA VAL A 97 1.87 6.81 11.26
C VAL A 97 1.95 5.75 10.17
N TRP A 98 1.28 5.95 9.03
CA TRP A 98 1.36 5.03 7.90
C TRP A 98 2.80 4.86 7.40
N CYS A 99 3.51 5.96 7.15
CA CYS A 99 4.87 5.94 6.64
C CYS A 99 5.84 5.25 7.60
N THR A 100 5.62 5.41 8.91
CA THR A 100 6.43 4.73 9.94
C THR A 100 6.25 3.22 9.87
N GLY A 101 5.01 2.73 9.72
CA GLY A 101 4.73 1.30 9.53
C GLY A 101 5.37 0.78 8.25
N ASN A 102 5.31 1.56 7.17
CA ASN A 102 5.83 1.16 5.86
C ASN A 102 7.35 1.02 5.82
N LEU A 103 8.07 1.71 6.72
CA LEU A 103 9.53 1.57 6.87
C LEU A 103 9.95 0.15 7.27
N CYS A 104 9.09 -0.57 7.98
CA CYS A 104 9.39 -1.90 8.51
C CYS A 104 9.15 -3.04 7.49
N VAL A 105 8.60 -2.75 6.31
CA VAL A 105 8.24 -3.78 5.31
C VAL A 105 9.46 -4.63 4.93
N VAL A 106 10.56 -4.03 4.49
CA VAL A 106 11.76 -4.80 4.08
C VAL A 106 12.33 -5.64 5.24
N PRO A 107 12.53 -5.11 6.46
CA PRO A 107 12.88 -5.91 7.63
C PRO A 107 11.95 -7.10 7.90
N ILE A 108 10.63 -6.91 7.80
CA ILE A 108 9.64 -7.98 8.00
C ILE A 108 9.85 -9.11 6.98
N LEU A 109 9.95 -8.74 5.70
CA LEU A 109 10.14 -9.71 4.62
C LEU A 109 11.43 -10.52 4.77
N LYS A 110 12.52 -9.88 5.22
CA LYS A 110 13.82 -10.54 5.45
C LYS A 110 13.87 -11.42 6.70
N THR A 111 12.98 -11.18 7.67
CA THR A 111 12.99 -11.88 8.96
C THR A 111 12.06 -13.09 8.98
N ILE A 112 10.82 -12.93 8.53
CA ILE A 112 9.77 -13.96 8.61
C ILE A 112 9.25 -14.43 7.25
N GLY A 113 9.74 -13.83 6.17
CA GLY A 113 9.33 -14.16 4.80
C GLY A 113 8.08 -13.39 4.35
N LEU A 114 7.87 -13.42 3.04
CA LEU A 114 6.85 -12.63 2.35
C LEU A 114 5.42 -13.02 2.74
N SER A 115 5.09 -14.30 2.68
CA SER A 115 3.73 -14.80 2.96
C SER A 115 3.29 -14.54 4.41
N LEU A 116 4.14 -14.90 5.37
CA LEU A 116 3.84 -14.73 6.79
C LEU A 116 3.80 -13.26 7.18
N GLY A 117 4.72 -12.44 6.66
CA GLY A 117 4.68 -11.00 6.84
C GLY A 117 3.35 -10.40 6.38
N LEU A 118 3.00 -10.61 5.11
CA LEU A 118 1.77 -10.09 4.49
C LEU A 118 0.54 -10.42 5.32
N CYS A 119 0.41 -11.68 5.73
CA CYS A 119 -0.71 -12.13 6.53
C CYS A 119 -0.80 -11.40 7.88
N LEU A 120 0.32 -11.31 8.61
CA LEU A 120 0.33 -10.74 9.95
C LEU A 120 0.00 -9.24 9.94
N TRP A 121 0.64 -8.46 9.06
CA TRP A 121 0.36 -7.02 9.03
C TRP A 121 -1.02 -6.72 8.44
N ALA A 122 -1.50 -7.49 7.45
CA ALA A 122 -2.83 -7.27 6.88
C ALA A 122 -3.93 -7.58 7.90
N THR A 123 -3.74 -8.67 8.67
CA THR A 123 -4.63 -9.03 9.77
C THR A 123 -4.63 -7.96 10.86
N ALA A 124 -3.45 -7.50 11.28
CA ALA A 124 -3.35 -6.44 12.29
C ALA A 124 -3.90 -5.10 11.80
N ASN A 125 -3.74 -4.75 10.52
CA ASN A 125 -4.33 -3.57 9.88
C ASN A 125 -5.86 -3.62 9.91
N LEU A 126 -6.43 -4.72 9.44
CA LEU A 126 -7.87 -4.95 9.45
C LEU A 126 -8.43 -4.86 10.87
N LEU A 127 -7.82 -5.57 11.83
CA LEU A 127 -8.31 -5.60 13.21
C LEU A 127 -8.15 -4.25 13.90
N ALA A 128 -7.02 -3.56 13.73
CA ALA A 128 -6.79 -2.29 14.39
C ALA A 128 -7.77 -1.20 13.91
N GLY A 129 -8.01 -1.11 12.59
CA GLY A 129 -8.95 -0.13 12.04
C GLY A 129 -10.41 -0.49 12.29
N TRP A 130 -10.77 -1.77 12.20
CA TRP A 130 -12.10 -2.23 12.59
C TRP A 130 -12.39 -1.95 14.08
N PHE A 131 -11.45 -2.30 14.96
CA PHE A 131 -11.59 -2.14 16.39
C PHE A 131 -11.61 -0.66 16.81
N SER A 132 -10.77 0.19 16.19
CA SER A 132 -10.77 1.62 16.49
C SER A 132 -12.12 2.27 16.17
N ALA A 133 -12.68 2.01 14.98
CA ALA A 133 -13.97 2.55 14.54
C ALA A 133 -15.15 2.00 15.34
N ARG A 134 -15.19 0.67 15.55
CA ARG A 134 -16.28 -0.02 16.24
C ARG A 134 -16.48 0.48 17.67
N PHE A 135 -15.37 0.68 18.39
CA PHE A 135 -15.40 1.06 19.81
C PHE A 135 -15.13 2.56 20.05
N GLY A 136 -14.86 3.34 19.01
CA GLY A 136 -14.60 4.78 19.13
C GLY A 136 -13.27 5.10 19.83
N MET A 137 -12.21 4.34 19.55
CA MET A 137 -10.90 4.59 20.13
C MET A 137 -10.34 5.96 19.73
N PHE A 138 -9.45 6.52 20.56
CA PHE A 138 -8.83 7.83 20.31
C PHE A 138 -9.84 8.98 20.18
N GLY A 139 -11.04 8.80 20.73
CA GLY A 139 -12.07 9.84 20.79
C GLY A 139 -12.86 10.02 19.50
N ILE A 140 -12.78 9.09 18.54
CA ILE A 140 -13.67 9.08 17.36
C ILE A 140 -15.09 8.62 17.75
N LYS A 141 -16.09 8.94 16.92
CA LYS A 141 -17.45 8.48 17.14
C LYS A 141 -17.50 6.99 16.84
N LYS A 142 -18.13 6.22 17.74
CA LYS A 142 -18.36 4.78 17.54
C LYS A 142 -19.24 4.54 16.32
N GLU A 143 -18.77 3.67 15.42
CA GLU A 143 -19.52 3.22 14.25
C GLU A 143 -20.08 1.81 14.50
N ILE A 144 -21.40 1.72 14.61
CA ILE A 144 -22.11 0.45 14.83
C ILE A 144 -22.76 0.05 13.51
N PRO A 145 -22.35 -1.07 12.89
CA PRO A 145 -23.00 -1.58 11.68
C PRO A 145 -24.44 -2.01 12.00
N GLY A 146 -25.32 -1.99 10.99
CA GLY A 146 -26.74 -2.34 11.16
C GLY A 146 -26.94 -3.78 11.67
N ASN A 147 -26.12 -4.72 11.21
CA ASN A 147 -26.07 -6.09 11.76
C ASN A 147 -24.67 -6.41 12.28
N GLU A 148 -24.51 -6.30 13.59
CA GLU A 148 -23.27 -6.54 14.31
C GLU A 148 -22.74 -7.97 14.13
N ILE A 149 -23.62 -8.97 14.26
CA ILE A 149 -23.24 -10.39 14.17
C ILE A 149 -22.68 -10.70 12.78
N MET A 150 -23.32 -10.19 11.73
CA MET A 150 -22.87 -10.41 10.37
C MET A 150 -21.55 -9.70 10.09
N ASN A 151 -21.33 -8.52 10.68
CA ASN A 151 -20.06 -7.82 10.60
C ASN A 151 -18.94 -8.60 11.31
N ASP A 152 -19.18 -9.09 12.52
CA ASP A 152 -18.22 -9.87 13.30
C ASP A 152 -17.85 -11.17 12.58
N ILE A 153 -18.82 -11.86 11.99
CA ILE A 153 -18.57 -13.04 11.14
C ILE A 153 -17.72 -12.66 9.93
N SER A 154 -17.96 -11.50 9.30
CA SER A 154 -17.15 -11.05 8.16
C SER A 154 -15.68 -10.85 8.54
N VAL A 155 -15.42 -10.27 9.71
CA VAL A 155 -14.08 -10.08 10.27
C VAL A 155 -13.45 -11.43 10.60
N PHE A 156 -14.19 -12.36 11.19
CA PHE A 156 -13.69 -13.70 11.45
C PHE A 156 -13.29 -14.43 10.16
N LEU A 157 -14.14 -14.39 9.12
CA LEU A 157 -13.81 -14.96 7.82
C LEU A 157 -12.62 -14.26 7.16
N ALA A 158 -12.46 -12.95 7.38
CA ALA A 158 -11.33 -12.19 6.88
C ALA A 158 -10.01 -12.73 7.43
N VAL A 159 -9.93 -12.88 8.76
CA VAL A 159 -8.77 -13.45 9.45
C VAL A 159 -8.53 -14.90 9.00
N LEU A 160 -9.59 -15.70 8.90
CA LEU A 160 -9.48 -17.07 8.41
C LEU A 160 -8.92 -17.13 6.98
N SER A 161 -9.39 -16.27 6.08
CA SER A 161 -8.90 -16.20 4.70
C SER A 161 -7.41 -15.86 4.65
N ALA A 162 -6.95 -14.91 5.48
CA ALA A 162 -5.54 -14.54 5.57
C ALA A 162 -4.69 -15.75 6.01
N VAL A 163 -5.15 -16.52 6.99
CA VAL A 163 -4.48 -17.75 7.43
C VAL A 163 -4.42 -18.78 6.30
N VAL A 164 -5.51 -18.98 5.54
CA VAL A 164 -5.52 -19.91 4.40
C VAL A 164 -4.55 -19.45 3.31
N TYR A 165 -4.45 -18.15 3.00
CA TYR A 165 -3.49 -17.63 2.02
C TYR A 165 -2.04 -17.95 2.39
N THR A 166 -1.68 -18.02 3.68
CA THR A 166 -0.31 -18.42 4.08
C THR A 166 0.04 -19.87 3.72
N GLN A 167 -0.96 -20.72 3.51
CA GLN A 167 -0.76 -22.12 3.15
C GLN A 167 -0.58 -22.32 1.64
N VAL A 168 -0.90 -21.31 0.83
CA VAL A 168 -0.65 -21.32 -0.61
C VAL A 168 0.86 -21.28 -0.81
N LYS A 169 1.44 -22.41 -1.22
CA LYS A 169 2.84 -22.45 -1.62
C LYS A 169 2.92 -21.79 -3.00
N SER A 170 3.58 -20.64 -3.07
CA SER A 170 4.18 -20.22 -4.33
C SER A 170 5.40 -21.12 -4.57
N ASP A 171 5.52 -21.70 -5.76
CA ASP A 171 6.73 -22.40 -6.18
C ASP A 171 7.83 -21.36 -6.38
N ILE A 172 8.40 -20.94 -5.26
CA ILE A 172 9.72 -20.35 -5.22
C ILE A 172 10.56 -21.40 -4.50
N SER A 173 10.85 -22.50 -5.21
CA SER A 173 11.84 -23.45 -4.72
C SER A 173 13.20 -22.77 -4.81
N MET A 174 13.85 -22.56 -3.66
CA MET A 174 15.20 -22.00 -3.54
C MET A 174 16.23 -22.73 -4.43
N SER A 175 15.88 -23.91 -4.96
CA SER A 175 16.68 -24.73 -5.87
C SER A 175 16.81 -24.18 -7.30
N GLN A 176 15.88 -23.35 -7.78
CA GLN A 176 15.98 -22.72 -9.12
C GLN A 176 16.74 -21.39 -9.12
N VAL A 177 17.15 -20.93 -7.94
CA VAL A 177 17.98 -19.75 -7.73
C VAL A 177 19.45 -20.09 -8.01
N ILE A 178 19.90 -21.29 -7.62
CA ILE A 178 21.33 -21.66 -7.57
C ILE A 178 21.94 -22.03 -8.94
N GLN A 179 21.16 -22.61 -9.87
CA GLN A 179 21.71 -23.15 -11.13
C GLN A 179 22.02 -22.12 -12.22
N ARG A 180 21.66 -20.86 -12.01
CA ARG A 180 21.66 -19.80 -13.03
C ARG A 180 22.81 -18.80 -12.88
N VAL A 181 23.74 -19.12 -11.98
CA VAL A 181 24.85 -18.27 -11.52
C VAL A 181 26.06 -18.33 -12.46
N GLU A 182 26.10 -19.24 -13.41
CA GLU A 182 27.33 -19.58 -14.14
C GLU A 182 27.48 -19.03 -15.56
N ASP A 183 26.52 -18.27 -16.13
CA ASP A 183 26.71 -17.68 -17.47
C ASP A 183 27.33 -16.25 -17.42
N PRO A 184 28.37 -15.93 -18.22
CA PRO A 184 29.45 -15.04 -17.81
C PRO A 184 29.60 -13.77 -18.68
N ASP A 185 28.51 -13.10 -19.06
CA ASP A 185 28.60 -11.94 -19.97
C ASP A 185 28.14 -10.62 -19.33
N TYR A 186 29.01 -10.03 -18.49
CA TYR A 186 29.09 -8.58 -18.31
C TYR A 186 30.51 -8.17 -17.93
N GLU A 187 31.44 -8.32 -18.88
CA GLU A 187 32.77 -7.73 -18.80
C GLU A 187 32.69 -6.21 -19.02
N THR A 188 33.10 -5.46 -18.00
CA THR A 188 33.46 -4.04 -18.09
C THR A 188 34.50 -3.83 -19.17
N GLY A 189 34.20 -2.97 -20.15
CA GLY A 189 35.18 -2.58 -21.16
C GLY A 189 36.43 -1.96 -20.54
N ILE A 190 37.59 -2.57 -20.78
CA ILE A 190 38.87 -1.95 -21.15
C ILE A 190 39.81 -3.06 -21.72
N THR A 191 40.25 -2.84 -22.97
CA THR A 191 41.43 -3.38 -23.71
C THR A 191 41.46 -4.80 -24.33
N GLN A 192 41.39 -4.79 -25.67
CA GLN A 192 42.30 -5.39 -26.67
C GLN A 192 42.38 -6.93 -26.92
N ALA A 193 42.07 -7.27 -28.18
CA ALA A 193 42.82 -8.11 -29.13
C ALA A 193 42.47 -9.61 -29.34
N THR A 194 42.01 -9.85 -30.57
CA THR A 194 42.33 -10.97 -31.50
C THR A 194 41.80 -12.39 -31.27
N GLY A 195 40.99 -12.87 -32.22
CA GLY A 195 41.26 -14.12 -32.93
C GLY A 195 40.27 -15.30 -32.80
N SER A 196 39.50 -15.53 -33.87
CA SER A 196 39.23 -16.85 -34.48
C SER A 196 38.16 -17.81 -33.90
N SER A 197 37.06 -17.90 -34.66
CA SER A 197 36.48 -19.13 -35.28
C SER A 197 35.99 -20.32 -34.42
N SER A 198 34.66 -20.51 -34.45
CA SER A 198 33.95 -21.66 -35.08
C SER A 198 33.12 -22.65 -34.21
N ARG A 199 31.94 -22.98 -34.78
CA ARG A 199 31.12 -24.24 -34.74
C ARG A 199 30.02 -24.45 -33.68
N LEU A 200 28.79 -24.29 -34.20
CA LEU A 200 27.51 -25.03 -34.01
C LEU A 200 27.52 -26.29 -33.11
N VAL A 201 26.49 -26.46 -32.26
CA VAL A 201 25.56 -27.63 -32.16
C VAL A 201 24.41 -27.32 -31.18
N SER A 202 23.22 -27.86 -31.46
CA SER A 202 21.93 -27.68 -30.78
C SER A 202 21.80 -28.43 -29.43
N ALA A 203 20.98 -27.93 -28.51
CA ALA A 203 19.84 -28.62 -27.86
C ALA A 203 19.45 -28.00 -26.50
N ALA A 204 18.16 -27.69 -26.34
CA ALA A 204 17.35 -27.66 -25.10
C ALA A 204 17.96 -27.15 -23.78
N GLU A 205 17.68 -25.90 -23.39
CA GLU A 205 17.94 -25.33 -22.05
C GLU A 205 16.78 -24.38 -21.66
N SER A 206 15.96 -24.65 -20.63
CA SER A 206 16.20 -24.50 -19.18
C SER A 206 16.58 -23.08 -18.76
N GLU A 207 15.53 -22.28 -18.50
CA GLU A 207 15.37 -21.37 -17.36
C GLU A 207 16.60 -20.57 -16.84
N THR A 208 16.58 -19.21 -17.03
CA THR A 208 17.26 -18.00 -16.42
C THR A 208 16.45 -16.92 -15.57
N ILE A 209 16.35 -16.89 -14.23
CA ILE A 209 15.73 -15.87 -13.32
C ILE A 209 16.76 -15.55 -12.21
N TYR A 210 17.07 -14.27 -12.09
CA TYR A 210 18.12 -13.62 -11.32
C TYR A 210 18.09 -13.89 -9.80
N ILE A 211 19.24 -14.30 -9.24
CA ILE A 211 19.54 -14.12 -7.83
C ILE A 211 19.88 -12.65 -7.58
N VAL A 212 19.33 -12.11 -6.50
CA VAL A 212 19.95 -11.00 -5.77
C VAL A 212 21.35 -11.43 -5.34
N GLN A 213 22.36 -11.11 -6.14
CA GLN A 213 23.75 -11.19 -5.72
C GLN A 213 24.14 -9.81 -5.19
N THR A 214 24.16 -9.72 -3.87
CA THR A 214 24.82 -8.64 -3.15
C THR A 214 26.29 -8.62 -3.57
N ASN A 215 26.67 -7.63 -4.37
CA ASN A 215 28.06 -7.41 -4.72
C ASN A 215 28.86 -7.19 -3.42
N THR A 216 30.10 -7.67 -3.38
CA THR A 216 30.96 -7.88 -2.19
C THR A 216 31.26 -6.63 -1.33
N GLN A 217 30.61 -5.50 -1.60
CA GLN A 217 30.60 -4.28 -0.79
C GLN A 217 29.32 -4.11 0.06
N ASP A 218 28.34 -5.01 -0.04
CA ASP A 218 27.02 -4.94 0.64
C ASP A 218 27.01 -5.33 2.13
N LYS A 219 28.17 -5.62 2.73
CA LYS A 219 28.30 -6.25 4.05
C LYS A 219 27.87 -5.40 5.26
N GLN A 220 27.60 -4.09 5.14
CA GLN A 220 27.39 -3.26 6.32
C GLN A 220 25.93 -3.16 6.80
N GLY A 221 24.95 -2.92 5.92
CA GLY A 221 23.53 -2.81 6.31
C GLY A 221 22.78 -4.14 6.35
N LEU A 222 23.18 -5.10 5.51
CA LEU A 222 22.56 -6.44 5.45
C LEU A 222 22.96 -7.35 6.61
N SER A 223 24.07 -7.08 7.31
CA SER A 223 24.59 -8.00 8.32
C SER A 223 23.78 -8.06 9.63
N PHE A 224 22.93 -7.08 9.94
CA PHE A 224 22.26 -7.04 11.25
C PHE A 224 21.22 -8.15 11.41
N PHE A 225 20.26 -8.25 10.48
CA PHE A 225 19.16 -9.23 10.58
C PHE A 225 19.60 -10.67 10.31
N GLU A 226 20.73 -10.86 9.61
CA GLU A 226 21.31 -12.17 9.32
C GLU A 226 22.13 -12.72 10.49
N LYS A 227 22.64 -11.85 11.37
CA LYS A 227 23.38 -12.23 12.59
C LYS A 227 22.49 -12.67 13.74
N LEU A 228 21.18 -12.42 13.66
CA LEU A 228 20.24 -12.77 14.73
C LEU A 228 20.00 -14.29 14.77
N PRO A 229 19.92 -14.90 15.97
CA PRO A 229 19.47 -16.28 16.14
C PRO A 229 18.09 -16.49 15.48
N PRO A 230 17.77 -17.71 14.99
CA PRO A 230 16.52 -17.97 14.27
C PRO A 230 15.25 -17.59 15.03
N LEU A 231 15.24 -17.78 16.35
CA LEU A 231 14.11 -17.41 17.21
C LEU A 231 13.95 -15.89 17.33
N GLU A 232 15.03 -15.17 17.62
CA GLU A 232 15.03 -13.70 17.74
C GLU A 232 14.66 -13.04 16.41
N LYS A 233 15.22 -13.54 15.30
CA LYS A 233 14.88 -13.10 13.95
C LYS A 233 13.38 -13.25 13.68
N ARG A 234 12.80 -14.40 14.03
CA ARG A 234 11.37 -14.67 13.85
C ARG A 234 10.50 -13.79 14.76
N LEU A 235 10.87 -13.64 16.02
CA LEU A 235 10.14 -12.78 16.98
C LEU A 235 10.16 -11.31 16.54
N LEU A 236 11.31 -10.83 16.08
CA LEU A 236 11.46 -9.47 15.56
C LEU A 236 10.54 -9.23 14.36
N GLY A 237 10.54 -10.15 13.38
CA GLY A 237 9.68 -10.02 12.20
C GLY A 237 8.19 -10.04 12.52
N ILE A 238 7.76 -10.94 13.41
CA ILE A 238 6.36 -10.99 13.88
C ILE A 238 5.98 -9.68 14.58
N THR A 239 6.84 -9.19 15.47
CA THR A 239 6.60 -7.95 16.23
C THR A 239 6.50 -6.75 15.30
N LEU A 240 7.43 -6.61 14.36
CA LEU A 240 7.41 -5.55 13.36
C LEU A 240 6.16 -5.63 12.47
N ALA A 241 5.74 -6.83 12.06
CA ALA A 241 4.55 -7.01 11.24
C ALA A 241 3.27 -6.59 11.97
N ILE A 242 3.12 -6.97 13.25
CA ILE A 242 1.96 -6.58 14.07
C ILE A 242 1.94 -5.07 14.28
N ILE A 243 3.07 -4.46 14.67
CA ILE A 243 3.16 -3.00 14.88
C ILE A 243 2.85 -2.23 13.59
N SER A 244 3.43 -2.66 12.47
CA SER A 244 3.19 -2.03 11.16
C SER A 244 1.73 -2.14 10.76
N GLY A 245 1.12 -3.31 10.97
CA GLY A 245 -0.31 -3.51 10.73
C GLY A 245 -1.16 -2.58 11.59
N ILE A 246 -0.89 -2.46 12.89
CA ILE A 246 -1.61 -1.51 13.76
C ILE A 246 -1.48 -0.07 13.23
N PHE A 247 -0.30 0.34 12.81
CA PHE A 247 -0.09 1.68 12.24
C PHE A 247 -0.90 1.88 10.95
N TYR A 248 -0.95 0.88 10.07
CA TYR A 248 -1.81 0.93 8.90
C TYR A 248 -3.29 1.02 9.29
N GLY A 249 -3.75 0.26 10.30
CA GLY A 249 -5.16 0.31 10.71
C GLY A 249 -5.57 1.65 11.32
N LEU A 250 -4.64 2.30 12.03
CA LEU A 250 -4.91 3.56 12.73
C LEU A 250 -4.64 4.81 11.89
N ASN A 251 -4.09 4.69 10.68
CA ASN A 251 -3.65 5.82 9.88
C ASN A 251 -4.77 6.82 9.53
N PHE A 252 -6.02 6.36 9.42
CA PHE A 252 -7.18 7.23 9.14
C PHE A 252 -7.76 7.89 10.40
N THR A 253 -7.46 7.37 11.60
CA THR A 253 -8.02 7.84 12.88
C THR A 253 -7.90 9.35 13.08
N PRO A 254 -6.76 10.02 12.77
CA PRO A 254 -6.66 11.47 12.94
C PRO A 254 -7.59 12.26 12.02
N ALA A 255 -7.82 11.78 10.79
CA ALA A 255 -8.76 12.41 9.86
C ALA A 255 -10.21 12.24 10.34
N ILE A 256 -10.57 11.03 10.75
CA ILE A 256 -11.90 10.70 11.30
C ILE A 256 -12.19 11.53 12.55
N TYR A 257 -11.21 11.65 13.45
CA TYR A 257 -11.34 12.48 14.65
C TYR A 257 -11.71 13.93 14.31
N ILE A 258 -11.05 14.51 13.29
CA ILE A 258 -11.36 15.87 12.86
C ILE A 258 -12.80 15.95 12.34
N GLN A 259 -13.16 15.02 11.44
CA GLN A 259 -14.51 14.94 10.87
C GLN A 259 -15.55 14.91 11.99
N ASP A 260 -15.37 14.07 13.01
CA ASP A 260 -16.35 13.89 14.09
C ASP A 260 -16.42 15.06 15.08
N ARG A 261 -15.29 15.66 15.44
CA ARG A 261 -15.22 16.59 16.57
C ARG A 261 -15.23 18.04 16.17
N ILE A 262 -14.81 18.38 14.96
CA ILE A 262 -14.77 19.76 14.49
C ILE A 262 -16.03 20.06 13.67
N LYS A 263 -16.98 20.80 14.25
CA LYS A 263 -18.27 21.12 13.63
C LYS A 263 -18.17 21.86 12.29
N SER A 264 -17.11 22.66 12.10
CA SER A 264 -16.85 23.40 10.86
C SER A 264 -16.02 22.62 9.83
N SER A 265 -15.66 21.36 10.13
CA SER A 265 -14.85 20.55 9.24
C SER A 265 -15.70 19.81 8.21
N SER A 266 -15.09 19.51 7.06
CA SER A 266 -15.75 18.76 6.01
C SER A 266 -16.03 17.33 6.47
N LYS A 267 -17.19 16.78 6.10
CA LYS A 267 -17.45 15.34 6.29
C LYS A 267 -16.89 14.48 5.17
N ASN A 268 -16.45 15.11 4.08
CA ASN A 268 -15.96 14.40 2.92
C ASN A 268 -14.52 13.89 3.16
N GLY A 269 -14.31 12.59 3.04
CA GLY A 269 -13.01 11.94 3.27
C GLY A 269 -11.91 12.45 2.36
N ILE A 270 -12.25 12.85 1.13
CA ILE A 270 -11.28 13.35 0.14
C ILE A 270 -10.59 14.62 0.62
N ASP A 271 -11.27 15.44 1.44
CA ASP A 271 -10.73 16.72 1.88
C ASP A 271 -9.52 16.58 2.82
N TYR A 272 -9.31 15.39 3.38
CA TYR A 272 -8.20 15.08 4.28
C TYR A 272 -7.03 14.39 3.58
N VAL A 273 -7.22 13.90 2.35
CA VAL A 273 -6.21 13.14 1.59
C VAL A 273 -4.94 13.95 1.40
N PHE A 274 -5.05 15.23 1.04
CA PHE A 274 -3.87 16.06 0.81
C PHE A 274 -3.03 16.24 2.08
N ALA A 275 -3.66 16.59 3.20
CA ALA A 275 -2.95 16.71 4.47
C ALA A 275 -2.32 15.38 4.89
N HIS A 276 -3.04 14.26 4.72
CA HIS A 276 -2.51 12.93 4.97
C HIS A 276 -1.25 12.62 4.13
N VAL A 277 -1.28 12.84 2.82
CA VAL A 277 -0.11 12.57 1.97
C VAL A 277 1.07 13.51 2.22
N CYS A 278 0.83 14.74 2.67
CA CYS A 278 1.89 15.63 3.13
C CYS A 278 2.63 15.03 4.32
N GLY A 279 1.90 14.43 5.26
CA GLY A 279 2.47 13.68 6.38
C GLY A 279 3.33 12.50 5.93
N ILE A 280 2.85 11.72 4.96
CA ILE A 280 3.61 10.61 4.35
C ILE A 280 4.92 11.11 3.76
N PHE A 281 4.85 12.13 2.90
CA PHE A 281 6.02 12.63 2.18
C PHE A 281 7.05 13.26 3.11
N MET A 282 6.60 14.04 4.11
CA MET A 282 7.48 14.63 5.11
C MET A 282 8.18 13.57 5.96
N ALA A 283 7.44 12.58 6.48
CA ALA A 283 8.02 11.48 7.25
C ALA A 283 9.02 10.68 6.40
N SER A 284 8.64 10.32 5.17
CA SER A 284 9.51 9.56 4.28
C SER A 284 10.79 10.32 3.92
N THR A 285 10.68 11.63 3.70
CA THR A 285 11.84 12.48 3.43
C THR A 285 12.75 12.57 4.65
N LEU A 286 12.18 12.73 5.86
CA LEU A 286 12.95 12.72 7.09
C LEU A 286 13.69 11.40 7.31
N TYR A 287 13.03 10.26 7.09
CA TYR A 287 13.67 8.94 7.20
C TYR A 287 14.78 8.75 6.19
N PHE A 288 14.59 9.23 4.96
CA PHE A 288 15.63 9.18 3.93
C PHE A 288 16.81 10.09 4.29
N ILE A 289 16.57 11.29 4.84
CA ILE A 289 17.64 12.18 5.33
C ILE A 289 18.44 11.50 6.45
N ILE A 290 17.75 10.92 7.44
CA ILE A 290 18.40 10.17 8.53
C ILE A 290 19.25 9.03 7.97
N TYR A 291 18.73 8.30 6.98
CA TYR A 291 19.45 7.24 6.29
C TYR A 291 20.70 7.77 5.56
N VAL A 292 20.59 8.88 4.83
CA VAL A 292 21.73 9.52 4.13
C VAL A 292 22.81 9.97 5.13
N ILE A 293 22.41 10.53 6.28
CA ILE A 293 23.33 10.90 7.37
C ILE A 293 24.02 9.66 7.93
N TYR A 294 23.26 8.60 8.22
CA TYR A 294 23.79 7.32 8.70
C TYR A 294 24.78 6.70 7.70
N GLN A 295 24.48 6.77 6.41
CA GLN A 295 25.34 6.31 5.32
C GLN A 295 26.46 7.30 4.97
N ARG A 296 26.67 8.36 5.78
CA ARG A 296 27.71 9.38 5.58
C ARG A 296 27.71 9.97 4.17
N ASN A 297 26.52 10.33 3.69
CA ASN A 297 26.26 10.89 2.37
C ASN A 297 26.63 9.95 1.19
N LYS A 298 26.62 8.63 1.42
CA LYS A 298 26.77 7.60 0.38
C LYS A 298 25.57 6.63 0.40
N PRO A 299 24.33 7.11 0.18
CA PRO A 299 23.15 6.27 0.19
C PRO A 299 23.17 5.27 -0.97
N LYS A 300 22.58 4.08 -0.76
CA LYS A 300 22.36 3.12 -1.86
C LYS A 300 21.14 3.57 -2.67
N ILE A 301 21.34 3.80 -3.96
CA ILE A 301 20.32 4.29 -4.88
C ILE A 301 20.18 3.29 -6.03
N TYR A 302 18.94 3.00 -6.41
CA TYR A 302 18.60 2.07 -7.49
C TYR A 302 17.79 2.82 -8.56
N PRO A 303 18.44 3.45 -9.55
CA PRO A 303 17.75 4.34 -10.49
C PRO A 303 16.66 3.65 -11.33
N THR A 304 16.82 2.35 -11.59
CA THR A 304 15.87 1.54 -12.36
C THR A 304 14.50 1.41 -11.67
N VAL A 305 14.43 1.61 -10.35
CA VAL A 305 13.17 1.54 -9.59
C VAL A 305 12.40 2.87 -9.57
N ILE A 306 12.95 3.97 -10.13
CA ILE A 306 12.34 5.30 -10.01
C ILE A 306 10.95 5.34 -10.65
N LEU A 307 10.84 5.04 -11.95
CA LEU A 307 9.55 5.07 -12.64
C LEU A 307 8.56 3.99 -12.13
N PRO A 308 8.98 2.72 -11.94
CA PRO A 308 8.11 1.71 -11.35
C PRO A 308 7.63 2.06 -9.94
N GLY A 309 8.50 2.64 -9.11
CA GLY A 309 8.19 3.08 -7.76
C GLY A 309 7.23 4.26 -7.73
N LEU A 310 7.41 5.25 -8.61
CA LEU A 310 6.45 6.34 -8.78
C LEU A 310 5.07 5.82 -9.19
N LEU A 311 5.02 4.90 -10.16
CA LEU A 311 3.76 4.27 -10.59
C LEU A 311 3.09 3.50 -9.44
N SER A 312 3.87 2.73 -8.68
CA SER A 312 3.40 2.04 -7.46
C SER A 312 2.80 3.01 -6.44
N GLY A 313 3.46 4.16 -6.21
CA GLY A 313 2.99 5.22 -5.35
C GLY A 313 1.69 5.87 -5.83
N VAL A 314 1.57 6.12 -7.14
CA VAL A 314 0.34 6.63 -7.75
C VAL A 314 -0.80 5.63 -7.55
N MET A 315 -0.55 4.35 -7.83
CA MET A 315 -1.54 3.29 -7.63
C MET A 315 -2.00 3.21 -6.17
N TRP A 316 -1.07 3.28 -5.23
CA TRP A 316 -1.39 3.30 -3.80
C TRP A 316 -2.22 4.53 -3.43
N ALA A 317 -1.86 5.73 -3.89
CA ALA A 317 -2.58 6.95 -3.52
C ALA A 317 -4.00 7.01 -4.07
N VAL A 318 -4.23 6.49 -5.29
CA VAL A 318 -5.58 6.33 -5.84
C VAL A 318 -6.40 5.35 -4.99
N ALA A 319 -5.81 4.23 -4.59
CA ALA A 319 -6.47 3.28 -3.70
C ALA A 319 -6.82 3.90 -2.34
N THR A 320 -5.89 4.64 -1.73
CA THR A 320 -6.09 5.33 -0.45
C THR A 320 -7.19 6.39 -0.54
N ALA A 321 -7.22 7.19 -1.61
CA ALA A 321 -8.29 8.16 -1.82
C ALA A 321 -9.66 7.47 -1.95
N CYS A 322 -9.74 6.34 -2.65
CA CYS A 322 -10.95 5.54 -2.73
C CYS A 322 -11.32 4.90 -1.38
N PHE A 323 -10.34 4.52 -0.55
CA PHE A 323 -10.57 4.00 0.79
C PHE A 323 -11.19 5.09 1.69
N PHE A 324 -10.71 6.33 1.64
CA PHE A 324 -11.35 7.45 2.36
C PHE A 324 -12.84 7.60 2.00
N VAL A 325 -13.18 7.53 0.72
CA VAL A 325 -14.58 7.59 0.25
C VAL A 325 -15.37 6.36 0.71
N ALA A 326 -14.77 5.17 0.64
CA ALA A 326 -15.42 3.95 1.09
C ALA A 326 -15.71 3.97 2.60
N ASN A 327 -14.82 4.52 3.42
CA ASN A 327 -15.05 4.71 4.86
C ASN A 327 -16.24 5.63 5.11
N GLU A 328 -16.23 6.81 4.48
CA GLU A 328 -17.32 7.79 4.62
C GLU A 328 -18.67 7.20 4.21
N VAL A 329 -18.71 6.50 3.06
CA VAL A 329 -19.97 6.00 2.50
C VAL A 329 -20.42 4.72 3.19
N LEU A 330 -19.53 3.75 3.41
CA LEU A 330 -19.89 2.41 3.89
C LEU A 330 -19.83 2.23 5.40
N SER A 331 -19.13 3.12 6.11
CA SER A 331 -18.58 2.93 7.47
C SER A 331 -17.29 2.11 7.47
N GLU A 332 -16.38 2.43 8.40
CA GLU A 332 -15.11 1.72 8.56
C GLU A 332 -15.28 0.24 8.92
N PRO A 333 -16.21 -0.15 9.82
CA PRO A 333 -16.43 -1.55 10.11
C PRO A 333 -16.84 -2.38 8.88
N VAL A 334 -17.41 -1.76 7.85
CA VAL A 334 -17.79 -2.42 6.59
C VAL A 334 -16.67 -2.39 5.55
N SER A 335 -16.00 -1.24 5.38
CA SER A 335 -14.97 -1.06 4.36
C SER A 335 -13.66 -1.80 4.68
N PHE A 336 -13.25 -1.85 5.95
CA PHE A 336 -11.98 -2.47 6.36
C PHE A 336 -11.91 -3.96 6.05
N PRO A 337 -12.93 -4.79 6.34
CA PRO A 337 -12.95 -6.18 5.91
C PRO A 337 -12.84 -6.36 4.41
N ILE A 338 -13.53 -5.53 3.61
CA ILE A 338 -13.52 -5.60 2.15
C ILE A 338 -12.13 -5.23 1.60
N ILE A 339 -11.61 -4.05 1.99
CA ILE A 339 -10.43 -3.45 1.37
C ILE A 339 -9.12 -4.06 1.86
N ASN A 340 -9.08 -4.65 3.07
CA ASN A 340 -7.86 -5.29 3.56
C ASN A 340 -7.75 -6.78 3.21
N THR A 341 -8.84 -7.44 2.80
CA THR A 341 -8.79 -8.84 2.34
C THR A 341 -8.78 -8.96 0.82
N GLY A 342 -9.53 -8.11 0.11
CA GLY A 342 -9.62 -8.14 -1.35
C GLY A 342 -8.29 -8.07 -2.11
N PRO A 343 -7.29 -7.26 -1.69
CA PRO A 343 -6.02 -7.15 -2.41
C PRO A 343 -5.29 -8.48 -2.55
N ALA A 344 -5.42 -9.39 -1.57
CA ALA A 344 -4.81 -10.71 -1.61
C ALA A 344 -5.37 -11.56 -2.77
N LEU A 345 -6.65 -11.40 -3.09
CA LEU A 345 -7.29 -12.08 -4.23
C LEU A 345 -6.68 -11.59 -5.55
N ILE A 346 -6.54 -10.27 -5.72
CA ILE A 346 -5.98 -9.66 -6.93
C ILE A 346 -4.50 -10.01 -7.08
N ALA A 347 -3.71 -9.87 -6.01
CA ALA A 347 -2.28 -10.21 -6.00
C ALA A 347 -2.05 -11.69 -6.34
N SER A 348 -2.87 -12.59 -5.78
CA SER A 348 -2.79 -14.02 -6.10
C SER A 348 -3.22 -14.30 -7.55
N GLY A 349 -4.20 -13.56 -8.08
CA GLY A 349 -4.59 -13.60 -9.48
C GLY A 349 -3.42 -13.28 -10.41
N TRP A 350 -2.66 -12.22 -10.13
CA TRP A 350 -1.42 -11.92 -10.85
C TRP A 350 -0.37 -13.03 -10.69
N GLY A 351 -0.27 -13.62 -9.50
CA GLY A 351 0.60 -14.77 -9.21
C GLY A 351 0.30 -15.99 -10.09
N VAL A 352 -0.98 -16.26 -10.37
CA VAL A 352 -1.41 -17.38 -11.24
C VAL A 352 -1.28 -17.02 -12.73
N LEU A 353 -1.80 -15.86 -13.15
CA LEU A 353 -2.00 -15.54 -14.56
C LEU A 353 -0.76 -14.94 -15.23
N LEU A 354 -0.12 -13.99 -14.56
CA LEU A 354 0.98 -13.21 -15.13
C LEU A 354 2.33 -13.84 -14.78
N PHE A 355 2.56 -14.11 -13.50
CA PHE A 355 3.84 -14.61 -13.01
C PHE A 355 3.94 -16.14 -13.04
N LYS A 356 2.80 -16.85 -13.07
CA LYS A 356 2.72 -18.31 -13.06
C LYS A 356 3.51 -18.96 -11.90
N GLU A 357 3.55 -18.29 -10.75
CA GLU A 357 4.29 -18.73 -9.55
C GLU A 357 3.46 -19.63 -8.62
N ILE A 358 2.13 -19.55 -8.73
CA ILE A 358 1.22 -20.41 -7.96
C ILE A 358 0.76 -21.53 -8.89
N THR A 359 1.47 -22.65 -8.87
CA THR A 359 1.16 -23.82 -9.69
C THR A 359 0.78 -25.03 -8.87
N GLY A 360 0.18 -26.04 -9.52
CA GLY A 360 -0.21 -27.30 -8.89
C GLY A 360 -1.64 -27.32 -8.34
N LYS A 361 -2.30 -28.48 -8.51
CA LYS A 361 -3.72 -28.68 -8.16
C LYS A 361 -4.02 -28.39 -6.69
N LYS A 362 -3.11 -28.76 -5.77
CA LYS A 362 -3.28 -28.53 -4.33
C LYS A 362 -3.25 -27.03 -3.99
N ASN A 363 -2.30 -26.28 -4.53
CA ASN A 363 -2.20 -24.84 -4.29
C ASN A 363 -3.39 -24.10 -4.90
N LEU A 364 -3.83 -24.49 -6.11
CA LEU A 364 -5.02 -23.93 -6.74
C LEU A 364 -6.31 -24.23 -5.95
N LEU A 365 -6.42 -25.41 -5.33
CA LEU A 365 -7.57 -25.75 -4.48
C LEU A 365 -7.59 -24.90 -3.20
N ILE A 366 -6.44 -24.78 -2.52
CA ILE A 366 -6.31 -23.91 -1.33
C ILE A 366 -6.61 -22.46 -1.69
N LEU A 367 -6.10 -22.00 -2.84
CA LEU A 367 -6.34 -20.65 -3.33
C LEU A 367 -7.82 -20.41 -3.65
N SER A 368 -8.48 -21.38 -4.30
CA SER A 368 -9.92 -21.31 -4.58
C SER A 368 -10.73 -21.23 -3.30
N PHE A 369 -10.36 -22.00 -2.27
CA PHE A 369 -11.00 -21.92 -0.95
C PHE A 369 -10.78 -20.56 -0.29
N ALA A 370 -9.55 -20.02 -0.34
CA ALA A 370 -9.25 -18.68 0.14
C ALA A 370 -10.07 -17.60 -0.58
N PHE A 371 -10.25 -17.72 -1.90
CA PHE A 371 -11.07 -16.81 -2.70
C PHE A 371 -12.53 -16.86 -2.26
N CYS A 372 -13.09 -18.05 -2.05
CA CYS A 372 -14.45 -18.20 -1.53
C CYS A 372 -14.62 -17.51 -0.18
N LEU A 373 -13.64 -17.66 0.73
CA LEU A 373 -13.67 -16.98 2.04
C LEU A 373 -13.60 -15.45 1.88
N THR A 374 -12.68 -14.93 1.05
CA THR A 374 -12.54 -13.48 0.80
C THR A 374 -13.80 -12.88 0.17
N ILE A 375 -14.41 -13.57 -0.79
CA ILE A 375 -15.67 -13.12 -1.40
C ILE A 375 -16.79 -13.12 -0.35
N SER A 376 -16.87 -14.17 0.47
CA SER A 376 -17.85 -14.27 1.57
C SER A 376 -17.66 -13.15 2.60
N THR A 377 -16.41 -12.81 2.98
CA THR A 377 -16.09 -11.65 3.80
C THR A 377 -16.68 -10.38 3.20
N GLY A 378 -16.43 -10.12 1.92
CA GLY A 378 -16.90 -8.89 1.27
C GLY A 378 -18.42 -8.80 1.21
N VAL A 379 -19.10 -9.92 0.93
CA VAL A 379 -20.56 -10.01 0.88
C VAL A 379 -21.18 -9.79 2.28
N LEU A 380 -20.69 -10.47 3.31
CA LEU A 380 -21.20 -10.32 4.67
C LEU A 380 -20.91 -8.92 5.23
N ALA A 381 -19.71 -8.39 5.02
CA ALA A 381 -19.39 -7.01 5.41
C ALA A 381 -20.33 -6.03 4.72
N GLY A 382 -20.52 -6.16 3.41
CA GLY A 382 -21.44 -5.33 2.64
C GLY A 382 -22.87 -5.37 3.16
N PHE A 383 -23.42 -6.57 3.37
CA PHE A 383 -24.77 -6.72 3.92
C PHE A 383 -24.89 -6.26 5.37
N SER A 384 -23.81 -6.25 6.15
CA SER A 384 -23.84 -5.79 7.55
C SER A 384 -24.21 -4.31 7.70
N LYS A 385 -24.13 -3.56 6.59
CA LYS A 385 -24.60 -2.19 6.49
C LYS A 385 -26.13 -2.06 6.36
N SER A 386 -26.80 -2.99 5.66
CA SER A 386 -28.14 -2.79 5.07
C SER A 386 -29.31 -3.34 5.90
N THR A 387 -29.19 -3.40 7.21
CA THR A 387 -30.31 -3.79 8.09
C THR A 387 -30.53 -2.73 9.16
N SER A 388 -31.21 -1.64 8.78
CA SER A 388 -32.22 -0.99 9.61
C SER A 388 -33.23 -0.30 8.70
#